data_AF-A0A919TNN2-F1
#
_entry.id   AF-A0A919TNN2-F1
#
_cell.length_a   1.000
_cell.length_b   1.000
_cell.length_c   1.000
_cell.angle_alpha   90.00
_cell.angle_beta   90.00
_cell.angle_gamma   90.00
#
_symmetry.space_group_name_H-M   'P 1'
#
loop_
_entity.id
_entity.type
_entity.pdbx_description
1 polymer ?
#
loop_
_entity_poly.entity_id
_entity_poly.type
_entity_poly.pdbx_seq_one_letter_code
_entity_poly.pdbx_strand_id
1 'polypeptide(L)'
;MTTASPRRRGKRVYRGPARSCEQCLAWGVLRQRVCRGCEAFARKNPLGRCRTCARRAVPVDEGVCRLCRRQASLIAGPDCKTALDLTAAAGTGQQLFFAGFSRAARTRWKPVTLPGTQPTLVALPARSAGWEQPILVDAPRDCRHASSLDPPRDPGFLRLVLQHADVLAEHNGWPPRTLQQVRRGLRMIASCHEPGESVKASTVTAMSPHGVPGLRVLEVLFAAGDDLVVDDRTDSLTVWIDTKFAPLPPRIRDELDAWITVLRHGTPRRRARPRITVFTLLAAAHPFLTEIADRYITLRQVTRQDVLGWLNDRKHRAGDAHALRDLFGVLKAQRLVFANPLTRIHVGSANPSTPAALTGEALHAIGDAAKNDPALQTVVALIGVHALRSHQVRSLTLDQIDLPNQRIYLGAARRRLDPFTAAALVAYLHYRHRRWPDTGNQHILLTPHRPRTRTGQRLLAHQPLRRAAGHSRPAPRGSHSGGGASCQRRPAAHRRDVRALRQARPALRQDCLAGALRPAITRHEVGTALPMSRGRW
;
A
#
# COMPACT_ATOMS: atom_id res chain seq x y z
N MET A 1 18.10 -45.12 -2.82
CA MET A 1 17.55 -44.82 -4.15
C MET A 1 17.35 -43.32 -4.30
N THR A 2 18.17 -42.66 -5.12
CA THR A 2 18.17 -41.18 -5.25
C THR A 2 17.39 -40.77 -6.51
N THR A 3 16.24 -40.12 -6.35
CA THR A 3 15.37 -39.72 -7.46
C THR A 3 15.94 -38.51 -8.21
N ALA A 4 16.60 -38.77 -9.34
CA ALA A 4 17.17 -37.73 -10.19
C ALA A 4 16.07 -36.84 -10.82
N SER A 5 16.16 -35.53 -10.59
CA SER A 5 15.24 -34.54 -11.16
C SER A 5 15.38 -34.48 -12.70
N PRO A 6 14.29 -34.37 -13.48
CA PRO A 6 14.35 -34.51 -14.94
C PRO A 6 15.13 -33.34 -15.58
N ARG A 7 16.27 -33.66 -16.20
CA ARG A 7 17.06 -32.72 -17.00
C ARG A 7 16.16 -32.08 -18.07
N ARG A 8 15.98 -30.76 -18.01
CA ARG A 8 15.25 -29.99 -19.04
C ARG A 8 15.89 -30.24 -20.40
N ARG A 9 15.19 -30.96 -21.30
CA ARG A 9 15.61 -31.14 -22.70
C ARG A 9 15.94 -29.78 -23.31
N GLY A 10 17.18 -29.60 -23.75
CA GLY A 10 17.62 -28.40 -24.46
C GLY A 10 16.79 -28.14 -25.71
N LYS A 11 16.67 -26.88 -26.12
CA LYS A 11 15.95 -26.52 -27.35
C LYS A 11 16.68 -27.18 -28.54
N ARG A 12 16.06 -28.16 -29.19
CA ARG A 12 16.52 -28.68 -30.49
C ARG A 12 16.64 -27.52 -31.49
N VAL A 13 17.88 -27.16 -31.82
CA VAL A 13 18.22 -26.21 -32.88
C VAL A 13 17.96 -26.90 -34.20
N TYR A 14 16.96 -26.41 -34.93
CA TYR A 14 16.66 -26.89 -36.28
C TYR A 14 17.61 -26.19 -37.26
N ARG A 15 18.43 -26.96 -37.99
CA ARG A 15 19.32 -26.46 -39.04
C ARG A 15 18.64 -26.69 -40.40
N GLY A 16 17.89 -25.72 -40.85
CA GLY A 16 17.32 -25.67 -42.21
C GLY A 16 17.75 -24.38 -42.92
N PRO A 17 17.49 -24.25 -44.23
CA PRO A 17 17.84 -23.05 -44.98
C PRO A 17 17.11 -21.81 -44.42
N ALA A 18 17.80 -20.68 -44.38
CA ALA A 18 17.20 -19.40 -44.01
C ALA A 18 16.30 -18.90 -45.14
N ARG A 19 15.09 -18.44 -44.79
CA ARG A 19 14.11 -17.92 -45.76
C ARG A 19 13.23 -16.84 -45.14
N SER A 20 12.60 -16.03 -45.98
CA SER A 20 11.61 -15.04 -45.57
C SER A 20 10.26 -15.69 -45.25
N CYS A 21 9.60 -15.23 -44.19
CA CYS A 21 8.26 -15.68 -43.82
C CYS A 21 7.19 -15.08 -44.75
N GLU A 22 6.43 -15.90 -45.48
CA GLU A 22 5.42 -15.44 -46.46
C GLU A 22 4.44 -14.38 -45.90
N GLN A 23 4.02 -14.48 -44.63
CA GLN A 23 3.06 -13.56 -44.02
C GLN A 23 3.63 -12.27 -43.39
N CYS A 24 4.91 -12.25 -43.00
CA CYS A 24 5.49 -11.09 -42.28
C CYS A 24 6.90 -10.72 -42.70
N LEU A 25 7.38 -11.28 -43.82
CA LEU A 25 8.67 -11.03 -44.46
C LEU A 25 9.91 -11.22 -43.56
N ALA A 26 9.72 -11.67 -42.32
CA ALA A 26 10.77 -11.91 -41.35
C ALA A 26 11.70 -13.03 -41.81
N TRP A 27 12.99 -12.70 -41.94
CA TRP A 27 14.02 -13.62 -42.44
C TRP A 27 14.59 -14.48 -41.31
N GLY A 28 14.84 -15.76 -41.59
CA GLY A 28 15.61 -16.64 -40.70
C GLY A 28 15.32 -18.12 -40.94
N VAL A 29 15.80 -18.97 -40.03
CA VAL A 29 15.64 -20.42 -40.14
C VAL A 29 14.22 -20.83 -39.69
N LEU A 30 13.33 -21.05 -40.66
CA LEU A 30 11.93 -21.41 -40.43
C LEU A 30 11.72 -22.93 -40.58
N ARG A 31 10.85 -23.52 -39.75
CA ARG A 31 10.43 -24.94 -39.89
C ARG A 31 9.39 -25.16 -40.98
N GLN A 32 8.59 -24.13 -41.29
CA GLN A 32 7.56 -24.14 -42.33
C GLN A 32 7.70 -22.87 -43.20
N ARG A 33 6.77 -22.64 -44.13
CA ARG A 33 6.74 -21.43 -44.97
C ARG A 33 6.48 -20.14 -44.15
N VAL A 34 5.82 -20.26 -43.00
CA VAL A 34 5.59 -19.17 -42.04
C VAL A 34 6.42 -19.31 -40.76
N CYS A 35 6.73 -18.18 -40.11
CA CYS A 35 7.41 -18.19 -38.82
C CYS A 35 6.44 -18.52 -37.67
N ARG A 36 6.95 -19.12 -36.58
CA ARG A 36 6.15 -19.49 -35.39
C ARG A 36 5.31 -18.34 -34.80
N GLY A 37 5.77 -17.10 -34.96
CA GLY A 37 5.02 -15.92 -34.52
C GLY A 37 3.82 -15.59 -35.40
N CYS A 38 3.90 -15.86 -36.71
CA CYS A 38 2.79 -15.79 -37.65
C CYS A 38 1.83 -16.97 -37.48
N GLU A 39 2.36 -18.18 -37.38
CA GLU A 39 1.60 -19.39 -37.07
C GLU A 39 0.70 -19.21 -35.83
N ALA A 40 1.28 -18.77 -34.70
CA ALA A 40 0.53 -18.53 -33.47
C ALA A 40 -0.48 -17.36 -33.54
N PHE A 41 -0.32 -16.46 -34.51
CA PHE A 41 -1.23 -15.33 -34.74
C PHE A 41 -2.37 -15.75 -35.69
N ALA A 42 -2.09 -16.55 -36.72
CA ALA A 42 -3.07 -17.13 -37.64
C ALA A 42 -4.07 -18.04 -36.90
N ARG A 43 -3.62 -18.82 -35.90
CA ARG A 43 -4.50 -19.64 -35.05
C ARG A 43 -5.58 -18.86 -34.27
N LYS A 44 -5.51 -17.53 -34.22
CA LYS A 44 -6.39 -16.67 -33.42
C LYS A 44 -7.14 -15.61 -34.24
N ASN A 45 -6.80 -15.44 -35.52
CA ASN A 45 -7.21 -14.28 -36.31
C ASN A 45 -7.59 -14.73 -37.72
N PRO A 46 -8.76 -14.32 -38.25
CA PRO A 46 -9.21 -14.72 -39.58
C PRO A 46 -8.32 -14.12 -40.69
N LEU A 47 -8.36 -14.75 -41.85
CA LEU A 47 -7.76 -14.19 -43.07
C LEU A 47 -8.58 -12.99 -43.55
N GLY A 48 -7.90 -11.93 -44.00
CA GLY A 48 -8.56 -10.74 -44.53
C GLY A 48 -7.60 -9.83 -45.30
N ARG A 49 -8.07 -8.60 -45.55
CA ARG A 49 -7.27 -7.52 -46.15
C ARG A 49 -6.77 -6.59 -45.04
N CYS A 50 -5.47 -6.34 -44.99
CA CYS A 50 -4.89 -5.43 -44.01
C CYS A 50 -5.19 -3.98 -44.39
N ARG A 51 -5.84 -3.20 -43.50
CA ARG A 51 -6.16 -1.78 -43.75
C ARG A 51 -4.93 -0.89 -43.91
N THR A 52 -3.81 -1.22 -43.25
CA THR A 52 -2.58 -0.39 -43.26
C THR A 52 -1.67 -0.66 -44.46
N CYS A 53 -1.57 -1.91 -44.94
CA CYS A 53 -0.64 -2.27 -46.04
C CYS A 53 -1.31 -2.92 -47.24
N ALA A 54 -2.65 -2.82 -47.33
CA ALA A 54 -3.52 -3.34 -48.40
C ALA A 54 -3.43 -4.84 -48.77
N ARG A 55 -2.46 -5.59 -48.25
CA ARG A 55 -2.25 -7.03 -48.52
C ARG A 55 -3.50 -7.84 -48.22
N ARG A 56 -3.88 -8.69 -49.17
CA ARG A 56 -5.00 -9.63 -49.13
C ARG A 56 -4.54 -10.98 -48.55
N ALA A 57 -5.48 -11.83 -48.13
CA ALA A 57 -5.25 -13.19 -47.66
C ALA A 57 -4.21 -13.33 -46.52
N VAL A 58 -4.08 -12.32 -45.66
CA VAL A 58 -3.22 -12.38 -44.46
C VAL A 58 -4.08 -12.43 -43.20
N PRO A 59 -3.65 -13.11 -42.12
CA PRO A 59 -4.33 -13.02 -40.83
C PRO A 59 -4.37 -11.56 -40.35
N VAL A 60 -5.54 -11.10 -39.92
CA VAL A 60 -5.77 -9.73 -39.45
C VAL A 60 -6.45 -9.71 -38.08
N ASP A 61 -5.92 -8.85 -37.21
CA ASP A 61 -6.45 -8.54 -35.89
C ASP A 61 -6.92 -7.08 -35.95
N GLU A 62 -8.19 -6.80 -35.65
CA GLU A 62 -8.89 -5.51 -35.87
C GLU A 62 -8.58 -4.90 -37.28
N GLY A 63 -8.58 -5.74 -38.32
CA GLY A 63 -8.28 -5.34 -39.70
C GLY A 63 -6.79 -5.07 -40.01
N VAL A 64 -5.87 -5.30 -39.07
CA VAL A 64 -4.43 -5.00 -39.23
C VAL A 64 -3.60 -6.28 -39.10
N CYS A 65 -2.73 -6.54 -40.07
CA CYS A 65 -1.88 -7.73 -40.07
C CYS A 65 -0.73 -7.63 -39.06
N ARG A 66 -0.20 -8.79 -38.66
CA ARG A 66 0.91 -8.92 -37.71
C ARG A 66 2.15 -8.08 -38.06
N LEU A 67 2.45 -7.86 -39.34
CA LEU A 67 3.61 -7.07 -39.77
C LEU A 67 3.41 -5.57 -39.50
N CYS A 68 2.24 -5.02 -39.83
CA CYS A 68 1.92 -3.62 -39.50
C CYS A 68 1.81 -3.40 -37.98
N ARG A 69 1.18 -4.33 -37.23
CA ARG A 69 1.21 -4.30 -35.75
C ARG A 69 2.62 -4.37 -35.18
N ARG A 70 3.55 -5.07 -35.84
CA ARG A 70 4.97 -5.14 -35.45
C ARG A 70 5.73 -3.86 -35.73
N GLN A 71 5.50 -3.22 -36.86
CA GLN A 71 6.06 -1.92 -37.21
C GLN A 71 5.55 -0.84 -36.24
N ALA A 72 4.24 -0.78 -35.98
CA ALA A 72 3.65 0.07 -34.96
C ALA A 72 4.28 -0.15 -33.58
N SER A 73 4.46 -1.42 -33.16
CA SER A 73 5.15 -1.78 -31.90
C SER A 73 6.65 -1.44 -31.88
N LEU A 74 7.28 -1.21 -33.03
CA LEU A 74 8.69 -0.85 -33.14
C LEU A 74 8.86 0.66 -33.06
N ILE A 75 8.00 1.42 -33.76
CA ILE A 75 7.94 2.89 -33.72
C ILE A 75 7.53 3.38 -32.33
N ALA A 76 6.51 2.77 -31.71
CA ALA A 76 6.11 3.05 -30.33
C ALA A 76 7.13 2.59 -29.27
N GLY A 77 8.18 1.87 -29.69
CA GLY A 77 9.26 1.42 -28.83
C GLY A 77 8.86 0.38 -27.76
N PRO A 78 9.76 0.09 -26.81
CA PRO A 78 9.50 -0.91 -25.77
C PRO A 78 8.49 -0.44 -24.72
N ASP A 79 8.17 0.85 -24.63
CA ASP A 79 7.51 1.45 -23.48
C ASP A 79 6.06 1.90 -23.73
N CYS A 80 5.65 2.12 -25.00
CA CYS A 80 4.25 2.38 -25.37
C CYS A 80 3.61 1.14 -26.03
N LYS A 81 2.70 0.48 -25.31
CA LYS A 81 1.99 -0.74 -25.79
C LYS A 81 0.47 -0.70 -25.69
N THR A 82 -0.08 0.33 -25.04
CA THR A 82 -1.51 0.48 -24.75
C THR A 82 -2.25 1.29 -25.81
N ALA A 83 -1.56 2.24 -26.46
CA ALA A 83 -2.01 2.90 -27.67
C ALA A 83 -0.90 2.73 -28.72
N LEU A 84 -1.16 1.91 -29.73
CA LEU A 84 -0.29 1.77 -30.90
C LEU A 84 -0.99 2.44 -32.07
N ASP A 85 -0.34 3.41 -32.71
CA ASP A 85 -0.80 3.86 -34.02
C ASP A 85 -0.57 2.73 -35.04
N LEU A 86 -1.66 2.07 -35.42
CA LEU A 86 -1.65 0.99 -36.40
C LEU A 86 -1.61 1.50 -37.85
N THR A 87 -1.68 2.81 -38.08
CA THR A 87 -1.51 3.45 -39.39
C THR A 87 -0.06 3.83 -39.68
N ALA A 88 0.78 4.01 -38.64
CA ALA A 88 2.20 4.38 -38.75
C ALA A 88 2.98 3.63 -39.85
N ALA A 89 2.74 2.34 -40.03
CA ALA A 89 3.41 1.51 -41.05
C ALA A 89 3.06 1.86 -42.52
N ALA A 90 2.05 2.72 -42.74
CA ALA A 90 1.74 3.32 -44.05
C ALA A 90 2.61 4.55 -44.33
N GLY A 91 2.93 5.35 -43.30
CA GLY A 91 3.80 6.53 -43.42
C GLY A 91 5.30 6.22 -43.33
N THR A 92 5.71 5.27 -42.48
CA THR A 92 7.13 4.96 -42.25
C THR A 92 7.68 3.80 -43.11
N GLY A 93 6.83 3.18 -43.92
CA GLY A 93 7.14 1.86 -44.50
C GLY A 93 7.26 0.75 -43.43
N GLN A 94 7.83 -0.40 -43.82
CA GLN A 94 7.93 -1.61 -42.99
C GLN A 94 9.38 -2.06 -42.84
N GLN A 95 9.88 -2.14 -41.61
CA GLN A 95 11.22 -2.64 -41.34
C GLN A 95 11.24 -4.18 -41.32
N LEU A 96 12.17 -4.78 -42.06
CA LEU A 96 12.44 -6.22 -42.01
C LEU A 96 13.07 -6.59 -40.67
N PHE A 97 12.66 -7.73 -40.08
CA PHE A 97 13.16 -8.19 -38.79
C PHE A 97 13.45 -9.70 -38.76
N PHE A 98 14.44 -10.10 -37.96
CA PHE A 98 14.84 -11.50 -37.86
C PHE A 98 13.81 -12.37 -37.14
N ALA A 99 13.51 -13.54 -37.72
CA ALA A 99 12.58 -14.51 -37.17
C ALA A 99 13.07 -15.04 -35.82
N GLY A 100 12.32 -14.76 -34.75
CA GLY A 100 12.60 -15.21 -33.39
C GLY A 100 13.33 -14.20 -32.49
N PHE A 101 13.95 -13.16 -33.06
CA PHE A 101 14.73 -12.17 -32.30
C PHE A 101 13.89 -11.27 -31.38
N SER A 102 12.59 -11.15 -31.64
CA SER A 102 11.63 -10.36 -30.84
C SER A 102 11.46 -10.81 -29.37
N ARG A 103 12.12 -11.90 -28.94
CA ARG A 103 12.26 -12.30 -27.52
C ARG A 103 13.70 -12.21 -26.99
N ALA A 104 14.71 -12.22 -27.85
CA ALA A 104 16.12 -12.30 -27.46
C ALA A 104 16.70 -10.95 -27.02
N ALA A 105 16.28 -9.84 -27.66
CA ALA A 105 16.68 -8.47 -27.32
C ALA A 105 16.32 -8.06 -25.86
N ARG A 106 15.46 -8.82 -25.17
CA ARG A 106 15.09 -8.56 -23.77
C ARG A 106 16.00 -9.23 -22.73
N THR A 107 17.01 -10.01 -23.12
CA THR A 107 17.72 -10.88 -22.15
C THR A 107 19.24 -10.72 -22.02
N ARG A 108 19.96 -10.05 -22.92
CA ARG A 108 21.42 -9.85 -22.77
C ARG A 108 21.94 -8.55 -23.39
N TRP A 109 21.71 -7.43 -22.73
CA TRP A 109 22.62 -6.29 -22.72
C TRP A 109 22.88 -5.95 -21.25
N LYS A 110 23.97 -6.47 -20.69
CA LYS A 110 24.61 -5.86 -19.52
C LYS A 110 25.54 -4.78 -20.09
N PRO A 111 25.43 -3.50 -19.69
CA PRO A 111 26.55 -2.58 -19.85
C PRO A 111 27.77 -3.21 -19.16
N VAL A 112 28.93 -3.12 -19.80
CA VAL A 112 30.19 -3.39 -19.12
C VAL A 112 30.49 -2.15 -18.27
N THR A 113 30.33 -2.27 -16.96
CA THR A 113 30.75 -1.21 -16.03
C THR A 113 32.27 -1.19 -16.01
N LEU A 114 32.88 -0.12 -16.52
CA LEU A 114 34.30 0.14 -16.25
C LEU A 114 34.44 0.52 -14.76
N PRO A 115 35.42 -0.03 -14.03
CA PRO A 115 35.62 0.34 -12.62
C PRO A 115 36.19 1.75 -12.48
N GLY A 116 35.72 2.49 -11.48
CA GLY A 116 36.52 3.56 -10.88
C GLY A 116 36.53 4.91 -11.59
N THR A 117 35.42 5.63 -11.56
CA THR A 117 35.48 7.10 -11.45
C THR A 117 34.35 7.53 -10.52
N GLN A 118 34.69 8.02 -9.33
CA GLN A 118 33.69 8.68 -8.49
C GLN A 118 33.23 9.95 -9.21
N PRO A 119 31.93 10.17 -9.42
CA PRO A 119 31.46 11.46 -9.89
C PRO A 119 31.70 12.47 -8.77
N THR A 120 32.66 13.36 -8.96
CA THR A 120 32.73 14.59 -8.16
C THR A 120 31.37 15.27 -8.25
N LEU A 121 30.79 15.64 -7.10
CA LEU A 121 29.57 16.44 -7.05
C LEU A 121 29.89 17.83 -7.62
N VAL A 122 29.75 17.97 -8.93
CA VAL A 122 29.71 19.28 -9.58
C VAL A 122 28.40 19.92 -9.15
N ALA A 123 28.47 20.82 -8.17
CA ALA A 123 27.40 21.76 -7.89
C ALA A 123 27.20 22.60 -9.15
N LEU A 124 26.18 22.24 -9.94
CA LEU A 124 25.73 23.06 -11.05
C LEU A 124 25.15 24.36 -10.46
N PRO A 125 25.55 25.54 -10.96
CA PRO A 125 24.98 26.79 -10.47
C PRO A 125 23.46 26.82 -10.66
N ALA A 126 22.78 27.54 -9.78
CA ALA A 126 21.34 27.75 -9.83
C ALA A 126 20.94 28.26 -11.22
N ARG A 127 19.93 27.61 -11.82
CA ARG A 127 19.57 27.82 -13.22
C ARG A 127 18.57 28.95 -13.38
N SER A 128 19.09 30.18 -13.40
CA SER A 128 18.41 31.25 -14.09
C SER A 128 18.41 30.91 -15.59
N ALA A 129 17.27 30.49 -16.14
CA ALA A 129 17.03 30.73 -17.55
C ALA A 129 17.09 32.25 -17.75
N GLY A 130 17.76 32.74 -18.80
CA GLY A 130 17.88 34.18 -19.06
C GLY A 130 16.54 34.89 -19.34
N TRP A 131 15.47 34.10 -19.44
CA TRP A 131 14.08 34.52 -19.61
C TRP A 131 13.21 33.64 -18.72
N GLU A 132 12.47 34.24 -17.80
CA GLU A 132 11.48 33.57 -16.96
C GLU A 132 10.08 33.94 -17.45
N GLN A 133 9.25 32.96 -17.79
CA GLN A 133 7.85 33.22 -18.13
C GLN A 133 7.02 33.28 -16.84
N PRO A 134 6.40 34.41 -16.49
CA PRO A 134 5.55 34.49 -15.30
C PRO A 134 4.34 33.56 -15.44
N ILE A 135 4.05 32.80 -14.38
CA ILE A 135 2.96 31.83 -14.35
C ILE A 135 1.62 32.57 -14.31
N LEU A 136 0.92 32.60 -15.44
CA LEU A 136 -0.42 33.20 -15.54
C LEU A 136 -1.52 32.30 -14.91
N VAL A 137 -1.36 30.98 -15.01
CA VAL A 137 -2.28 29.98 -14.43
C VAL A 137 -1.48 28.77 -13.95
N ASP A 138 -1.53 28.47 -12.65
CA ASP A 138 -0.86 27.32 -12.04
C ASP A 138 -1.66 26.01 -12.19
N ALA A 139 -1.92 25.61 -13.45
CA ALA A 139 -2.58 24.35 -13.76
C ALA A 139 -1.58 23.17 -13.69
N PRO A 140 -1.90 22.05 -13.02
CA PRO A 140 -0.99 20.90 -12.94
C PRO A 140 -0.73 20.31 -14.34
N ARG A 141 0.55 20.18 -14.72
CA ARG A 141 0.97 19.54 -15.98
C ARG A 141 0.45 18.10 -16.06
N ASP A 142 -0.20 17.76 -17.17
CA ASP A 142 -0.68 16.39 -17.41
C ASP A 142 0.38 15.50 -18.07
N CYS A 143 1.31 15.00 -17.26
CA CYS A 143 2.36 14.07 -17.70
C CYS A 143 1.85 12.66 -18.09
N ARG A 144 0.53 12.39 -18.09
CA ARG A 144 -0.03 11.08 -18.51
C ARG A 144 0.11 10.85 -20.02
N HIS A 145 0.08 11.91 -20.81
CA HIS A 145 0.18 11.88 -22.27
C HIS A 145 1.63 12.02 -22.78
N ALA A 146 2.57 12.35 -21.88
CA ALA A 146 4.00 12.50 -22.20
C ALA A 146 4.65 11.18 -22.64
N SER A 147 5.54 11.22 -23.62
CA SER A 147 6.41 10.11 -23.96
C SER A 147 7.77 10.27 -23.29
N SER A 148 8.35 9.16 -22.83
CA SER A 148 9.75 9.12 -22.38
C SER A 148 10.76 9.17 -23.53
N LEU A 149 10.28 9.34 -24.77
CA LEU A 149 11.06 9.51 -26.00
C LEU A 149 11.01 10.96 -26.51
N ASP A 150 10.13 11.79 -25.97
CA ASP A 150 10.07 13.22 -26.32
C ASP A 150 11.39 13.89 -25.87
N PRO A 151 11.89 14.89 -26.62
CA PRO A 151 13.08 15.62 -26.23
C PRO A 151 12.83 16.33 -24.87
N PRO A 152 13.78 16.27 -23.92
CA PRO A 152 13.66 16.99 -22.67
C PRO A 152 13.76 18.49 -22.93
N ARG A 153 12.87 19.27 -22.30
CA ARG A 153 12.89 20.75 -22.34
C ARG A 153 14.13 21.29 -21.64
N ASP A 154 14.51 20.66 -20.53
CA ASP A 154 15.82 20.82 -19.90
C ASP A 154 16.62 19.50 -19.92
N PRO A 155 17.55 19.32 -20.89
CA PRO A 155 18.45 18.17 -20.95
C PRO A 155 19.37 18.03 -19.73
N GLY A 156 19.67 19.14 -19.05
CA GLY A 156 20.52 19.17 -17.87
C GLY A 156 19.79 18.78 -16.58
N PHE A 157 18.51 19.17 -16.42
CA PHE A 157 17.64 18.68 -15.35
C PHE A 157 17.48 17.17 -15.47
N LEU A 158 17.19 16.67 -16.68
CA LEU A 158 17.10 15.24 -16.93
C LEU A 158 18.39 14.51 -16.53
N ARG A 159 19.57 15.08 -16.83
CA ARG A 159 20.86 14.50 -16.46
C ARG A 159 21.02 14.38 -14.94
N LEU A 160 20.71 15.47 -14.21
CA LEU A 160 20.77 15.52 -12.74
C LEU A 160 19.86 14.43 -12.13
N VAL A 161 18.56 14.42 -12.47
CA VAL A 161 17.62 13.47 -11.85
C VAL A 161 17.91 12.02 -12.24
N LEU A 162 18.48 11.76 -13.42
CA LEU A 162 18.93 10.40 -13.78
C LEU A 162 20.16 9.97 -12.96
N GLN A 163 21.11 10.86 -12.66
CA GLN A 163 22.24 10.57 -11.78
C GLN A 163 21.77 10.24 -10.35
N HIS A 164 20.85 11.05 -9.80
CA HIS A 164 20.25 10.77 -8.49
C HIS A 164 19.43 9.46 -8.48
N ALA A 165 18.75 9.12 -9.58
CA ALA A 165 18.04 7.84 -9.71
C ALA A 165 18.98 6.63 -9.65
N ASP A 166 20.19 6.76 -10.20
CA ASP A 166 21.18 5.69 -10.23
C ASP A 166 21.83 5.50 -8.85
N VAL A 167 22.27 6.58 -8.20
CA VAL A 167 22.77 6.56 -6.82
C VAL A 167 21.73 5.98 -5.85
N LEU A 168 20.46 6.40 -5.98
CA LEU A 168 19.37 5.84 -5.17
C LEU A 168 19.04 4.39 -5.52
N ALA A 169 19.21 3.96 -6.77
CA ALA A 169 18.98 2.57 -7.14
C ALA A 169 20.06 1.64 -6.59
N GLU A 170 21.32 2.07 -6.61
CA GLU A 170 22.44 1.36 -6.00
C GLU A 170 22.29 1.32 -4.48
N HIS A 171 22.19 2.48 -3.82
CA HIS A 171 22.03 2.57 -2.37
C HIS A 171 20.83 1.75 -1.88
N ASN A 172 19.69 1.83 -2.54
CA ASN A 172 18.48 1.15 -2.06
C ASN A 172 18.30 -0.27 -2.63
N GLY A 173 19.22 -0.80 -3.45
CA GLY A 173 19.11 -2.14 -4.03
C GLY A 173 17.92 -2.34 -4.98
N TRP A 174 17.63 -1.35 -5.82
CA TRP A 174 16.47 -1.41 -6.73
C TRP A 174 16.70 -2.44 -7.85
N PRO A 175 15.73 -3.34 -8.13
CA PRO A 175 15.88 -4.27 -9.24
C PRO A 175 15.89 -3.50 -10.57
N PRO A 176 16.62 -3.95 -11.62
CA PRO A 176 16.80 -3.19 -12.86
C PRO A 176 15.50 -2.73 -13.53
N ARG A 177 14.42 -3.51 -13.39
CA ARG A 177 13.08 -3.14 -13.87
C ARG A 177 12.53 -1.89 -13.17
N THR A 178 12.70 -1.76 -11.86
CA THR A 178 12.24 -0.59 -11.10
C THR A 178 13.03 0.65 -11.49
N LEU A 179 14.36 0.55 -11.60
CA LEU A 179 15.18 1.67 -12.11
C LEU A 179 14.74 2.08 -13.53
N GLN A 180 14.52 1.13 -14.44
CA GLN A 180 14.00 1.44 -15.79
C GLN A 180 12.66 2.19 -15.73
N GLN A 181 11.73 1.79 -14.86
CA GLN A 181 10.43 2.47 -14.71
C GLN A 181 10.56 3.86 -14.07
N VAL A 182 11.51 4.06 -13.15
CA VAL A 182 11.82 5.39 -12.58
C VAL A 182 12.43 6.30 -13.64
N ARG A 183 13.48 5.86 -14.34
CA ARG A 183 14.10 6.61 -15.45
C ARG A 183 13.09 6.95 -16.55
N ARG A 184 12.10 6.08 -16.83
CA ARG A 184 10.98 6.38 -17.74
C ARG A 184 10.12 7.54 -17.24
N GLY A 185 9.70 7.51 -15.96
CA GLY A 185 8.94 8.59 -15.35
C GLY A 185 9.68 9.92 -15.36
N LEU A 186 10.97 9.92 -15.03
CA LEU A 186 11.81 11.12 -15.04
C LEU A 186 11.94 11.75 -16.44
N ARG A 187 12.02 10.94 -17.51
CA ARG A 187 12.01 11.45 -18.89
C ARG A 187 10.68 12.10 -19.27
N MET A 188 9.55 11.46 -18.90
CA MET A 188 8.21 12.02 -19.13
C MET A 188 7.98 13.34 -18.37
N ILE A 189 8.59 13.51 -17.19
CA ILE A 189 8.57 14.77 -16.44
C ILE A 189 9.44 15.81 -17.16
N ALA A 190 10.67 15.45 -17.54
CA ALA A 190 11.59 16.36 -18.22
C ALA A 190 11.16 16.83 -19.63
N SER A 191 10.20 16.16 -20.28
CA SER A 191 9.59 16.63 -21.53
C SER A 191 8.34 17.52 -21.33
N CYS A 192 7.79 17.57 -20.12
CA CYS A 192 6.57 18.34 -19.80
C CYS A 192 6.78 19.60 -18.96
N HIS A 193 7.84 19.67 -18.16
CA HIS A 193 8.15 20.82 -17.31
C HIS A 193 9.23 21.71 -17.94
N GLU A 194 9.09 23.03 -17.80
CA GLU A 194 10.09 24.00 -18.24
C GLU A 194 11.28 24.11 -17.26
N PRO A 195 12.44 24.67 -17.68
CA PRO A 195 13.54 24.94 -16.77
C PRO A 195 13.09 25.83 -15.59
N GLY A 196 13.35 25.39 -14.36
CA GLY A 196 12.96 26.10 -13.13
C GLY A 196 11.54 25.81 -12.62
N GLU A 197 10.71 25.09 -13.37
CA GLU A 197 9.34 24.74 -12.95
C GLU A 197 9.34 23.62 -11.90
N SER A 198 8.85 23.89 -10.68
CA SER A 198 8.69 22.88 -9.63
C SER A 198 7.63 21.84 -9.97
N VAL A 199 7.94 20.56 -9.73
CA VAL A 199 7.07 19.42 -10.08
C VAL A 199 6.06 19.16 -8.96
N LYS A 200 4.75 19.21 -9.26
CA LYS A 200 3.70 18.83 -8.31
C LYS A 200 3.70 17.33 -8.02
N ALA A 201 3.64 16.95 -6.74
CA ALA A 201 3.69 15.55 -6.33
C ALA A 201 2.45 14.75 -6.78
N SER A 202 1.29 15.40 -6.90
CA SER A 202 0.07 14.85 -7.49
C SER A 202 0.30 14.38 -8.93
N THR A 203 0.87 15.21 -9.80
CA THR A 203 1.25 14.88 -11.19
C THR A 203 2.08 13.60 -11.25
N VAL A 204 3.12 13.48 -10.42
CA VAL A 204 3.97 12.27 -10.38
C VAL A 204 3.20 11.03 -9.93
N THR A 205 2.30 11.16 -8.95
CA THR A 205 1.46 10.03 -8.52
C THR A 205 0.40 9.63 -9.57
N ALA A 206 -0.12 10.59 -10.34
CA ALA A 206 -1.10 10.36 -11.41
C ALA A 206 -0.53 9.51 -12.56
N MET A 207 0.79 9.43 -12.72
CA MET A 207 1.47 8.56 -13.70
C MET A 207 1.47 7.07 -13.31
N SER A 208 1.05 6.71 -12.08
CA SER A 208 1.09 5.33 -11.57
C SER A 208 0.37 4.29 -12.44
N PRO A 209 -0.83 4.56 -13.01
CA PRO A 209 -1.52 3.64 -13.92
C PRO A 209 -0.72 3.29 -15.19
N HIS A 210 0.20 4.16 -15.61
CA HIS A 210 1.05 3.95 -16.79
C HIS A 210 2.31 3.12 -16.50
N GLY A 211 2.41 2.56 -15.29
CA GLY A 211 3.51 1.70 -14.86
C GLY A 211 4.75 2.46 -14.36
N VAL A 212 4.60 3.74 -14.02
CA VAL A 212 5.63 4.56 -13.37
C VAL A 212 5.47 4.46 -11.84
N PRO A 213 6.51 4.06 -11.07
CA PRO A 213 6.41 3.97 -9.62
C PRO A 213 6.49 5.37 -8.99
N GLY A 214 5.37 6.10 -8.94
CA GLY A 214 5.34 7.52 -8.55
C GLY A 214 6.08 7.85 -7.26
N LEU A 215 5.94 7.04 -6.20
CA LEU A 215 6.69 7.23 -4.94
C LEU A 215 8.23 7.15 -5.12
N ARG A 216 8.73 6.30 -6.01
CA ARG A 216 10.18 6.19 -6.30
C ARG A 216 10.68 7.34 -7.16
N VAL A 217 9.83 7.88 -8.04
CA VAL A 217 10.15 9.08 -8.82
C VAL A 217 10.22 10.30 -7.88
N LEU A 218 9.27 10.44 -6.96
CA LEU A 218 9.33 11.46 -5.91
C LEU A 218 10.56 11.34 -5.01
N GLU A 219 10.93 10.13 -4.59
CA GLU A 219 12.18 9.89 -3.83
C GLU A 219 13.44 10.36 -4.57
N VAL A 220 13.47 10.30 -5.91
CA VAL A 220 14.57 10.85 -6.71
C VAL A 220 14.51 12.37 -6.77
N LEU A 221 13.35 12.93 -7.05
CA LEU A 221 13.20 14.39 -7.20
C LEU A 221 13.52 15.12 -5.88
N PHE A 222 12.99 14.67 -4.74
CA PHE A 222 13.34 15.20 -3.42
C PHE A 222 14.83 15.01 -3.07
N ALA A 223 15.49 13.98 -3.60
CA ALA A 223 16.93 13.78 -3.38
C ALA A 223 17.82 14.62 -4.32
N ALA A 224 17.25 15.19 -5.38
CA ALA A 224 17.95 16.04 -6.34
C ALA A 224 17.86 17.55 -6.00
N GLY A 225 16.89 17.95 -5.18
CA GLY A 225 16.76 19.31 -4.63
C GLY A 225 15.41 19.53 -3.95
N ASP A 226 15.39 20.35 -2.89
CA ASP A 226 14.18 20.62 -2.11
C ASP A 226 13.14 21.43 -2.90
N ASP A 227 13.58 22.40 -3.73
CA ASP A 227 12.69 23.27 -4.53
C ASP A 227 12.15 22.59 -5.81
N LEU A 228 12.62 21.39 -6.14
CA LEU A 228 12.19 20.66 -7.34
C LEU A 228 10.79 20.05 -7.21
N VAL A 229 10.24 19.93 -6.00
CA VAL A 229 8.95 19.26 -5.75
C VAL A 229 8.06 20.02 -4.79
N VAL A 230 6.86 20.37 -5.25
CA VAL A 230 5.78 20.84 -4.37
C VAL A 230 4.93 19.65 -3.96
N ASP A 231 4.93 19.28 -2.67
CA ASP A 231 4.08 18.21 -2.15
C ASP A 231 2.64 18.68 -1.91
N ASP A 232 1.90 18.83 -3.01
CA ASP A 232 0.49 19.24 -3.08
C ASP A 232 -0.50 18.11 -2.72
N ARG A 233 -0.02 16.93 -2.32
CA ARG A 233 -0.89 15.77 -2.04
C ARG A 233 -1.62 15.96 -0.71
N THR A 234 -2.95 15.91 -0.75
CA THR A 234 -3.79 15.94 0.44
C THR A 234 -3.36 14.86 1.43
N ASP A 235 -3.04 15.28 2.66
CA ASP A 235 -2.62 14.39 3.73
C ASP A 235 -3.69 13.30 3.99
N SER A 236 -3.30 12.02 4.07
CA SER A 236 -4.28 10.92 4.19
C SER A 236 -5.11 10.95 5.49
N LEU A 237 -4.69 11.75 6.48
CA LEU A 237 -5.48 12.05 7.67
C LEU A 237 -6.59 13.05 7.35
N THR A 238 -6.31 14.10 6.57
CA THR A 238 -7.32 15.04 6.05
C THR A 238 -8.35 14.30 5.22
N VAL A 239 -7.91 13.49 4.24
CA VAL A 239 -8.82 12.65 3.42
C VAL A 239 -9.71 11.75 4.30
N TRP A 240 -9.13 11.13 5.35
CA TRP A 240 -9.89 10.30 6.28
C TRP A 240 -10.87 11.10 7.15
N ILE A 241 -10.46 12.29 7.65
CA ILE A 241 -11.31 13.21 8.42
C ILE A 241 -12.52 13.59 7.57
N ASP A 242 -12.30 14.10 6.36
CA ASP A 242 -13.36 14.60 5.51
C ASP A 242 -14.31 13.47 5.10
N THR A 243 -13.78 12.31 4.72
CA THR A 243 -14.60 11.13 4.44
C THR A 243 -15.43 10.65 5.65
N LYS A 244 -14.90 10.73 6.88
CA LYS A 244 -15.57 10.19 8.07
C LYS A 244 -16.53 11.15 8.75
N PHE A 245 -16.29 12.45 8.62
CA PHE A 245 -17.05 13.50 9.28
C PHE A 245 -17.90 14.34 8.32
N ALA A 246 -17.87 14.08 7.00
CA ALA A 246 -18.79 14.68 6.02
C ALA A 246 -20.29 14.57 6.37
N PRO A 247 -20.80 13.49 7.02
CA PRO A 247 -22.21 13.41 7.39
C PRO A 247 -22.63 14.31 8.58
N LEU A 248 -21.68 14.97 9.26
CA LEU A 248 -22.02 15.78 10.43
C LEU A 248 -22.68 17.12 10.04
N PRO A 249 -23.66 17.61 10.84
CA PRO A 249 -24.23 18.95 10.68
C PRO A 249 -23.14 20.04 10.67
N PRO A 250 -23.26 21.09 9.84
CA PRO A 250 -22.22 22.10 9.66
C PRO A 250 -21.67 22.69 10.97
N ARG A 251 -22.55 23.07 11.92
CA ARG A 251 -22.13 23.62 13.22
C ARG A 251 -21.33 22.63 14.08
N ILE A 252 -21.66 21.34 14.05
CA ILE A 252 -20.86 20.31 14.73
C ILE A 252 -19.52 20.12 14.01
N ARG A 253 -19.51 20.23 12.68
CA ARG A 253 -18.27 20.17 11.89
C ARG A 253 -17.35 21.36 12.19
N ASP A 254 -17.86 22.59 12.28
CA ASP A 254 -17.09 23.78 12.65
C ASP A 254 -16.44 23.63 14.05
N GLU A 255 -17.21 23.16 15.03
CA GLU A 255 -16.74 22.87 16.38
C GLU A 255 -15.67 21.76 16.39
N LEU A 256 -15.87 20.71 15.59
CA LEU A 256 -14.90 19.63 15.40
C LEU A 256 -13.60 20.11 14.73
N ASP A 257 -13.68 20.96 13.70
CA ASP A 257 -12.51 21.50 13.00
C ASP A 257 -11.68 22.43 13.89
N ALA A 258 -12.31 23.14 14.83
CA ALA A 258 -11.61 23.90 15.86
C ALA A 258 -10.77 22.99 16.79
N TRP A 259 -11.28 21.79 17.13
CA TRP A 259 -10.51 20.77 17.88
C TRP A 259 -9.41 20.14 17.01
N ILE A 260 -9.71 19.77 15.76
CA ILE A 260 -8.73 19.22 14.81
C ILE A 260 -7.55 20.18 14.60
N THR A 261 -7.83 21.48 14.48
CA THR A 261 -6.80 22.52 14.32
C THR A 261 -5.86 22.53 15.53
N VAL A 262 -6.40 22.54 16.75
CA VAL A 262 -5.61 22.49 17.99
C VAL A 262 -4.84 21.16 18.13
N LEU A 263 -5.40 20.04 17.67
CA LEU A 263 -4.70 18.75 17.66
C LEU A 263 -3.52 18.73 16.68
N ARG A 264 -3.69 19.24 15.45
CA ARG A 264 -2.67 19.18 14.38
C ARG A 264 -1.58 20.24 14.54
N HIS A 265 -1.94 21.46 14.93
CA HIS A 265 -1.03 22.61 14.96
C HIS A 265 -0.65 23.05 16.38
N GLY A 266 -1.43 22.66 17.39
CA GLY A 266 -1.22 23.10 18.77
C GLY A 266 -1.75 24.50 19.03
N THR A 267 -1.32 25.07 20.15
CA THR A 267 -1.49 26.47 20.56
C THR A 267 -0.24 26.90 21.34
N PRO A 268 -0.03 28.19 21.67
CA PRO A 268 1.11 28.62 22.49
C PRO A 268 1.26 27.88 23.84
N ARG A 269 0.17 27.27 24.35
CA ARG A 269 0.16 26.47 25.59
C ARG A 269 0.04 24.94 25.36
N ARG A 270 -0.08 24.46 24.12
CA ARG A 270 -0.24 23.04 23.77
C ARG A 270 0.59 22.68 22.54
N ARG A 271 1.54 21.76 22.67
CA ARG A 271 2.28 21.23 21.51
C ARG A 271 1.34 20.46 20.58
N ALA A 272 1.57 20.59 19.27
CA ALA A 272 0.97 19.76 18.23
C ALA A 272 1.08 18.25 18.57
N ARG A 273 0.03 17.48 18.29
CA ARG A 273 -0.02 16.05 18.62
C ARG A 273 0.56 15.21 17.48
N PRO A 274 1.27 14.10 17.79
CA PRO A 274 1.66 13.14 16.77
C PRO A 274 0.45 12.63 15.99
N ARG A 275 0.61 12.42 14.68
CA ARG A 275 -0.47 11.99 13.76
C ARG A 275 -1.31 10.82 14.30
N ILE A 276 -0.67 9.80 14.86
CA ILE A 276 -1.36 8.64 15.44
C ILE A 276 -2.30 9.06 16.58
N THR A 277 -1.87 9.97 17.44
CA THR A 277 -2.68 10.48 18.55
C THR A 277 -3.89 11.23 18.03
N VAL A 278 -3.72 12.09 17.01
CA VAL A 278 -4.82 12.79 16.35
C VAL A 278 -5.84 11.79 15.79
N PHE A 279 -5.38 10.81 15.02
CA PHE A 279 -6.23 9.75 14.46
C PHE A 279 -6.95 8.95 15.55
N THR A 280 -6.26 8.53 16.61
CA THR A 280 -6.85 7.73 17.70
C THR A 280 -7.91 8.52 18.47
N LEU A 281 -7.67 9.80 18.77
CA LEU A 281 -8.66 10.65 19.45
C LEU A 281 -9.91 10.86 18.59
N LEU A 282 -9.73 11.19 17.31
CA LEU A 282 -10.85 11.38 16.37
C LEU A 282 -11.64 10.08 16.14
N ALA A 283 -10.95 8.94 16.00
CA ALA A 283 -11.61 7.64 15.81
C ALA A 283 -12.38 7.17 17.07
N ALA A 284 -11.95 7.57 18.27
CA ALA A 284 -12.66 7.30 19.52
C ALA A 284 -13.88 8.22 19.70
N ALA A 285 -13.79 9.48 19.30
CA ALA A 285 -14.89 10.44 19.35
C ALA A 285 -15.93 10.27 18.22
N HIS A 286 -15.53 9.73 17.06
CA HIS A 286 -16.39 9.59 15.86
C HIS A 286 -17.78 8.95 16.11
N PRO A 287 -17.91 7.83 16.83
CA PRO A 287 -19.23 7.21 17.01
C PRO A 287 -20.14 8.05 17.91
N PHE A 288 -19.60 8.72 18.94
CA PHE A 288 -20.35 9.64 19.78
C PHE A 288 -20.87 10.84 18.98
N LEU A 289 -20.01 11.46 18.18
CA LEU A 289 -20.36 12.61 17.35
C LEU A 289 -21.43 12.26 16.30
N THR A 290 -21.39 11.03 15.77
CA THR A 290 -22.40 10.54 14.81
C THR A 290 -23.77 10.38 15.48
N GLU A 291 -23.86 9.71 16.63
CA GLU A 291 -25.12 9.50 17.36
C GLU A 291 -25.71 10.79 17.96
N ILE A 292 -24.84 11.75 18.33
CA ILE A 292 -25.26 13.07 18.79
C ILE A 292 -25.75 13.95 17.63
N ALA A 293 -25.20 13.80 16.43
CA ALA A 293 -25.65 14.55 15.26
C ALA A 293 -27.09 14.23 14.84
N ASP A 294 -27.58 13.02 15.13
CA ASP A 294 -28.99 12.65 14.92
C ASP A 294 -29.94 13.35 15.92
N ARG A 295 -29.41 13.89 17.03
CA ARG A 295 -30.19 14.45 18.15
C ARG A 295 -30.02 15.96 18.33
N TYR A 296 -28.86 16.50 17.98
CA TYR A 296 -28.46 17.89 18.25
C TYR A 296 -27.74 18.52 17.06
N ILE A 297 -27.85 19.84 16.95
CA ILE A 297 -27.22 20.63 15.87
C ILE A 297 -25.90 21.31 16.32
N THR A 298 -25.54 21.22 17.59
CA THR A 298 -24.31 21.78 18.18
C THR A 298 -23.90 20.96 19.41
N LEU A 299 -22.60 20.83 19.64
CA LEU A 299 -22.05 20.16 20.82
C LEU A 299 -22.31 20.97 22.11
N ARG A 300 -22.78 22.22 22.02
CA ARG A 300 -23.29 23.00 23.16
C ARG A 300 -24.51 22.36 23.82
N GLN A 301 -25.30 21.57 23.10
CA GLN A 301 -26.51 20.90 23.61
C GLN A 301 -26.21 19.60 24.37
N VAL A 302 -24.99 19.06 24.25
CA VAL A 302 -24.60 17.79 24.88
C VAL A 302 -24.57 17.88 26.39
N THR A 303 -25.35 17.04 27.05
CA THR A 303 -25.44 16.99 28.52
C THR A 303 -24.44 16.00 29.14
N ARG A 304 -24.31 16.05 30.47
CA ARG A 304 -23.58 15.03 31.24
C ARG A 304 -24.23 13.65 31.13
N GLN A 305 -25.56 13.59 31.01
CA GLN A 305 -26.30 12.32 30.93
C GLN A 305 -26.07 11.63 29.58
N ASP A 306 -26.01 12.39 28.47
CA ASP A 306 -25.66 11.84 27.15
C ASP A 306 -24.32 11.11 27.16
N VAL A 307 -23.30 11.75 27.74
CA VAL A 307 -21.96 11.17 27.80
C VAL A 307 -21.91 9.95 28.72
N LEU A 308 -22.63 9.96 29.86
CA LEU A 308 -22.69 8.80 30.76
C LEU A 308 -23.44 7.62 30.13
N GLY A 309 -24.60 7.88 29.53
CA GLY A 309 -25.39 6.86 28.82
C GLY A 309 -24.57 6.24 27.70
N TRP A 310 -23.99 7.06 26.83
CA TRP A 310 -23.15 6.58 25.74
C TRP A 310 -21.94 5.77 26.21
N LEU A 311 -21.25 6.19 27.29
CA LEU A 311 -20.08 5.48 27.81
C LEU A 311 -20.41 4.12 28.45
N ASN A 312 -21.64 3.89 28.92
CA ASN A 312 -22.00 2.65 29.60
C ASN A 312 -21.84 1.42 28.69
N ASP A 313 -22.16 1.50 27.41
CA ASP A 313 -22.10 0.34 26.51
C ASP A 313 -20.74 0.15 25.82
N ARG A 314 -19.74 0.99 26.16
CA ARG A 314 -18.43 1.00 25.50
C ARG A 314 -17.47 0.00 26.14
N LYS A 315 -16.78 -0.80 25.30
CA LYS A 315 -15.67 -1.67 25.74
C LYS A 315 -14.40 -0.89 26.13
N HIS A 316 -14.22 0.32 25.59
CA HIS A 316 -13.02 1.13 25.78
C HIS A 316 -13.30 2.46 26.50
N ARG A 317 -14.23 2.45 27.47
CA ARG A 317 -14.76 3.62 28.20
C ARG A 317 -13.71 4.67 28.55
N ALA A 318 -12.56 4.25 29.10
CA ALA A 318 -11.51 5.17 29.55
C ALA A 318 -10.82 5.93 28.39
N GLY A 319 -10.59 5.25 27.25
CA GLY A 319 -10.02 5.88 26.05
C GLY A 319 -11.02 6.78 25.35
N ASP A 320 -12.26 6.31 25.21
CA ASP A 320 -13.37 7.07 24.62
C ASP A 320 -13.65 8.35 25.45
N ALA A 321 -13.72 8.25 26.78
CA ALA A 321 -13.87 9.38 27.68
C ALA A 321 -12.63 10.30 27.73
N HIS A 322 -11.43 9.79 27.46
CA HIS A 322 -10.24 10.64 27.31
C HIS A 322 -10.35 11.51 26.05
N ALA A 323 -10.76 10.92 24.91
CA ALA A 323 -10.98 11.66 23.66
C ALA A 323 -12.06 12.74 23.81
N LEU A 324 -13.22 12.40 24.37
CA LEU A 324 -14.28 13.37 24.62
C LEU A 324 -13.85 14.47 25.61
N ARG A 325 -13.06 14.14 26.65
CA ARG A 325 -12.56 15.15 27.61
C ARG A 325 -11.57 16.12 26.97
N ASP A 326 -10.75 15.68 26.01
CA ASP A 326 -9.88 16.58 25.25
C ASP A 326 -10.68 17.47 24.29
N LEU A 327 -11.65 16.91 23.54
CA LEU A 327 -12.59 17.65 22.69
C LEU A 327 -13.31 18.75 23.46
N PHE A 328 -14.13 18.40 24.46
CA PHE A 328 -14.88 19.39 25.25
C PHE A 328 -13.98 20.29 26.09
N GLY A 329 -12.75 19.87 26.41
CA GLY A 329 -11.73 20.71 27.02
C GLY A 329 -11.25 21.82 26.07
N VAL A 330 -11.01 21.50 24.80
CA VAL A 330 -10.61 22.46 23.76
C VAL A 330 -11.78 23.39 23.39
N LEU A 331 -12.99 22.85 23.17
CA LEU A 331 -14.18 23.65 22.89
C LEU A 331 -14.48 24.66 24.00
N LYS A 332 -14.33 24.27 25.27
CA LYS A 332 -14.48 25.19 26.40
C LYS A 332 -13.37 26.26 26.41
N ALA A 333 -12.13 25.89 26.13
CA ALA A 333 -11.01 26.84 26.07
C ALA A 333 -11.16 27.87 24.94
N GLN A 334 -11.74 27.46 23.80
CA GLN A 334 -12.06 28.34 22.66
C GLN A 334 -13.41 29.07 22.81
N ARG A 335 -14.10 28.95 23.96
CA ARG A 335 -15.43 29.54 24.24
C ARG A 335 -16.54 29.07 23.27
N LEU A 336 -16.32 27.93 22.60
CA LEU A 336 -17.31 27.27 21.74
C LEU A 336 -18.35 26.48 22.54
N VAL A 337 -18.06 26.10 23.80
CA VAL A 337 -19.03 25.50 24.72
C VAL A 337 -18.87 26.13 26.11
N PHE A 338 -19.98 26.45 26.78
CA PHE A 338 -19.98 27.09 28.10
C PHE A 338 -19.54 26.14 29.23
N ALA A 339 -20.08 24.92 29.27
CA ALA A 339 -19.81 23.91 30.28
C ALA A 339 -19.25 22.63 29.64
N ASN A 340 -18.20 22.03 30.22
CA ASN A 340 -17.70 20.75 29.74
C ASN A 340 -18.52 19.62 30.38
N PRO A 341 -19.29 18.81 29.62
CA PRO A 341 -20.15 17.76 30.18
C PRO A 341 -19.38 16.63 30.87
N LEU A 342 -18.07 16.49 30.62
CA LEU A 342 -17.19 15.52 31.28
C LEU A 342 -16.58 16.00 32.61
N THR A 343 -16.95 17.19 33.07
CA THR A 343 -16.55 17.70 34.39
C THR A 343 -17.10 16.75 35.47
N ARG A 344 -16.23 16.28 36.38
CA ARG A 344 -16.56 15.27 37.42
C ARG A 344 -17.14 13.94 36.88
N ILE A 345 -16.89 13.58 35.61
CA ILE A 345 -17.07 12.19 35.16
C ILE A 345 -15.77 11.41 35.44
N HIS A 346 -15.84 10.50 36.42
CA HIS A 346 -14.78 9.52 36.69
C HIS A 346 -15.11 8.23 35.96
N VAL A 347 -14.43 7.99 34.84
CA VAL A 347 -14.39 6.67 34.24
C VAL A 347 -13.20 5.95 34.83
N GLY A 348 -13.44 4.90 35.61
CA GLY A 348 -12.37 4.03 36.06
C GLY A 348 -11.62 3.48 34.85
N SER A 349 -10.34 3.79 34.73
CA SER A 349 -9.46 2.88 34.00
C SER A 349 -9.52 1.56 34.74
N ALA A 350 -9.88 0.47 34.07
CA ALA A 350 -9.47 -0.84 34.54
C ALA A 350 -7.97 -0.73 34.81
N ASN A 351 -7.55 -0.96 36.06
CA ASN A 351 -6.15 -0.86 36.45
C ASN A 351 -5.38 -1.71 35.42
N PRO A 352 -4.36 -1.18 34.72
CA PRO A 352 -3.59 -2.00 33.82
C PRO A 352 -2.97 -3.09 34.68
N SER A 353 -3.52 -4.30 34.59
CA SER A 353 -3.09 -5.43 35.42
C SER A 353 -1.57 -5.49 35.33
N THR A 354 -0.89 -5.42 36.47
CA THR A 354 0.57 -5.48 36.55
C THR A 354 1.00 -6.64 35.66
N PRO A 355 1.74 -6.40 34.56
CA PRO A 355 1.92 -7.42 33.54
C PRO A 355 2.48 -8.69 34.17
N ALA A 356 1.68 -9.76 34.16
CA ALA A 356 2.10 -11.01 34.74
C ALA A 356 3.37 -11.48 34.04
N ALA A 357 4.33 -11.97 34.83
CA ALA A 357 5.52 -12.59 34.27
C ALA A 357 5.11 -13.75 33.35
N LEU A 358 5.83 -13.92 32.25
CA LEU A 358 5.63 -15.09 31.37
C LEU A 358 5.95 -16.36 32.17
N THR A 359 5.12 -17.40 32.01
CA THR A 359 5.39 -18.70 32.62
C THR A 359 6.66 -19.32 32.04
N GLY A 360 7.31 -20.21 32.81
CA GLY A 360 8.49 -20.93 32.33
C GLY A 360 8.22 -21.69 31.02
N GLU A 361 7.04 -22.29 30.89
CA GLU A 361 6.57 -22.94 29.66
C GLU A 361 6.46 -21.97 28.48
N ALA A 362 5.90 -20.78 28.68
CA ALA A 362 5.79 -19.77 27.63
C ALA A 362 7.17 -19.27 27.18
N LEU A 363 8.12 -19.11 28.12
CA LEU A 363 9.51 -18.77 27.80
C LEU A 363 10.21 -19.88 27.00
N HIS A 364 10.01 -21.15 27.35
CA HIS A 364 10.53 -22.29 26.59
C HIS A 364 9.93 -22.32 25.17
N ALA A 365 8.61 -22.21 25.04
CA ALA A 365 7.93 -22.19 23.74
C ALA A 365 8.40 -21.02 22.83
N ILE A 366 8.67 -19.84 23.41
CA ILE A 366 9.27 -18.70 22.69
C ILE A 366 10.71 -19.03 22.25
N GLY A 367 11.50 -19.65 23.12
CA GLY A 367 12.86 -20.09 22.82
C GLY A 367 12.92 -21.12 21.69
N ASP A 368 12.08 -22.15 21.75
CA ASP A 368 12.00 -23.21 20.73
C ASP A 368 11.51 -22.67 19.38
N ALA A 369 10.53 -21.76 19.37
CA ALA A 369 10.08 -21.09 18.16
C ALA A 369 11.19 -20.20 17.55
N ALA A 370 11.99 -19.52 18.39
CA ALA A 370 13.09 -18.67 17.96
C ALA A 370 14.33 -19.45 17.49
N LYS A 371 14.54 -20.68 17.98
CA LYS A 371 15.73 -21.52 17.75
C LYS A 371 16.13 -21.69 16.29
N ASN A 372 15.15 -21.72 15.38
CA ASN A 372 15.34 -21.93 13.94
C ASN A 372 15.08 -20.67 13.08
N ASP A 373 14.75 -19.53 13.68
CA ASP A 373 14.55 -18.26 12.97
C ASP A 373 15.47 -17.17 13.56
N PRO A 374 16.62 -16.87 12.90
CA PRO A 374 17.55 -15.84 13.37
C PRO A 374 16.93 -14.45 13.54
N ALA A 375 15.87 -14.13 12.77
CA ALA A 375 15.16 -12.85 12.91
C ALA A 375 14.36 -12.82 14.21
N LEU A 376 13.62 -13.91 14.51
CA LEU A 376 12.86 -14.05 15.74
C LEU A 376 13.79 -14.12 16.96
N GLN A 377 14.90 -14.87 16.87
CA GLN A 377 15.92 -14.93 17.93
C GLN A 377 16.49 -13.54 18.26
N THR A 378 16.80 -12.73 17.23
CA THR A 378 17.24 -11.34 17.43
C THR A 378 16.17 -10.48 18.09
N VAL A 379 14.90 -10.62 17.68
CA VAL A 379 13.78 -9.88 18.31
C VAL A 379 13.59 -10.29 19.77
N VAL A 380 13.66 -11.59 20.08
CA VAL A 380 13.56 -12.12 21.45
C VAL A 380 14.72 -11.62 22.31
N ALA A 381 15.95 -11.60 21.80
CA ALA A 381 17.10 -11.07 22.52
C ALA A 381 16.95 -9.56 22.82
N LEU A 382 16.64 -8.74 21.81
CA LEU A 382 16.48 -7.29 21.96
C LEU A 382 15.31 -6.90 22.88
N ILE A 383 14.18 -7.62 22.84
CA ILE A 383 13.03 -7.33 23.71
C ILE A 383 13.20 -7.95 25.10
N GLY A 384 13.60 -9.22 25.18
CA GLY A 384 13.68 -9.99 26.42
C GLY A 384 14.85 -9.60 27.31
N VAL A 385 16.05 -9.42 26.75
CA VAL A 385 17.26 -9.11 27.54
C VAL A 385 17.46 -7.61 27.69
N HIS A 386 17.25 -6.82 26.63
CA HIS A 386 17.47 -5.37 26.66
C HIS A 386 16.21 -4.53 26.88
N ALA A 387 15.04 -5.16 27.10
CA ALA A 387 13.76 -4.48 27.35
C ALA A 387 13.39 -3.43 26.28
N LEU A 388 13.82 -3.63 25.01
CA LEU A 388 13.53 -2.66 23.96
C LEU A 388 12.06 -2.72 23.56
N ARG A 389 11.43 -1.55 23.46
CA ARG A 389 10.05 -1.43 22.98
C ARG A 389 9.99 -1.77 21.50
N SER A 390 8.87 -2.36 21.05
CA SER A 390 8.71 -2.82 19.66
C SER A 390 8.94 -1.73 18.60
N HIS A 391 8.75 -0.44 18.93
CA HIS A 391 9.10 0.66 18.02
C HIS A 391 10.61 0.87 17.91
N GLN A 392 11.36 0.77 19.01
CA GLN A 392 12.82 0.91 19.04
C GLN A 392 13.47 -0.21 18.21
N VAL A 393 13.02 -1.45 18.41
CA VAL A 393 13.48 -2.62 17.64
C VAL A 393 13.20 -2.48 16.14
N ARG A 394 12.09 -1.83 15.76
CA ARG A 394 11.75 -1.57 14.35
C ARG A 394 12.52 -0.41 13.74
N SER A 395 12.91 0.59 14.53
CA SER A 395 13.67 1.74 14.05
C SER A 395 15.18 1.52 14.07
N LEU A 396 15.68 0.54 14.82
CA LEU A 396 17.11 0.29 15.04
C LEU A 396 17.86 0.07 13.72
N THR A 397 18.97 0.79 13.55
CA THR A 397 19.79 0.79 12.33
C THR A 397 21.17 0.16 12.54
N LEU A 398 21.85 -0.18 11.44
CA LEU A 398 23.15 -0.87 11.46
C LEU A 398 24.27 -0.06 12.12
N ASP A 399 24.28 1.26 11.95
CA ASP A 399 25.20 2.22 12.60
C ASP A 399 24.97 2.31 14.13
N GLN A 400 23.79 1.93 14.61
CA GLN A 400 23.46 1.89 16.02
C GLN A 400 23.95 0.62 16.73
N ILE A 401 24.62 -0.30 16.02
CA ILE A 401 25.22 -1.50 16.59
C ILE A 401 26.73 -1.54 16.32
N ASP A 402 27.48 -1.64 17.40
CA ASP A 402 28.92 -1.80 17.42
C ASP A 402 29.23 -3.18 18.01
N LEU A 403 29.23 -4.18 17.12
CA LEU A 403 29.54 -5.57 17.48
C LEU A 403 30.97 -5.75 18.02
N PRO A 404 32.03 -5.11 17.47
CA PRO A 404 33.38 -5.25 18.00
C PRO A 404 33.50 -4.84 19.48
N ASN A 405 32.86 -3.75 19.89
CA ASN A 405 32.85 -3.31 21.29
C ASN A 405 31.66 -3.83 22.10
N GLN A 406 30.84 -4.72 21.53
CA GLN A 406 29.59 -5.26 22.10
C GLN A 406 28.68 -4.15 22.66
N ARG A 407 28.32 -3.17 21.82
CA ARG A 407 27.52 -2.00 22.20
C ARG A 407 26.33 -1.76 21.27
N ILE A 408 25.27 -1.19 21.84
CA ILE A 408 24.10 -0.70 21.14
C ILE A 408 23.81 0.75 21.55
N TYR A 409 23.60 1.60 20.54
CA TYR A 409 23.36 3.04 20.68
C TYR A 409 21.86 3.33 20.51
N LEU A 410 21.21 3.82 21.56
CA LEU A 410 19.77 4.06 21.63
C LEU A 410 19.51 5.55 21.86
N GLY A 411 19.76 6.35 20.83
CA GLY A 411 19.83 7.80 20.95
C GLY A 411 21.01 8.21 21.84
N ALA A 412 20.75 8.98 22.91
CA ALA A 412 21.78 9.38 23.87
C ALA A 412 22.26 8.21 24.78
N ALA A 413 21.50 7.12 24.90
CA ALA A 413 21.85 6.01 25.79
C ALA A 413 22.77 5.00 25.09
N ARG A 414 23.88 4.63 25.74
CA ARG A 414 24.78 3.56 25.32
C ARG A 414 24.59 2.36 26.23
N ARG A 415 24.35 1.16 25.67
CA ARG A 415 24.23 -0.09 26.45
C ARG A 415 25.23 -1.12 25.95
N ARG A 416 25.73 -1.98 26.85
CA ARG A 416 26.48 -3.18 26.47
C ARG A 416 25.50 -4.25 25.98
N LEU A 417 25.88 -4.96 24.93
CA LEU A 417 25.24 -6.19 24.48
C LEU A 417 25.75 -7.33 25.36
N ASP A 418 24.85 -8.24 25.75
CA ASP A 418 25.24 -9.50 26.37
C ASP A 418 25.70 -10.52 25.29
N PRO A 419 26.41 -11.59 25.67
CA PRO A 419 26.92 -12.57 24.70
C PRO A 419 25.83 -13.25 23.86
N PHE A 420 24.63 -13.48 24.41
CA PHE A 420 23.53 -14.12 23.70
C PHE A 420 22.93 -13.17 22.65
N THR A 421 22.67 -11.90 23.00
CA THR A 421 22.21 -10.90 22.03
C THR A 421 23.27 -10.63 20.96
N ALA A 422 24.55 -10.56 21.32
CA ALA A 422 25.64 -10.40 20.35
C ALA A 422 25.69 -11.58 19.35
N ALA A 423 25.60 -12.82 19.82
CA ALA A 423 25.55 -14.01 18.96
C ALA A 423 24.31 -14.03 18.05
N ALA A 424 23.13 -13.70 18.59
CA ALA A 424 21.89 -13.63 17.81
C ALA A 424 21.97 -12.56 16.70
N LEU A 425 22.51 -11.39 17.01
CA LEU A 425 22.74 -10.31 16.03
C LEU A 425 23.72 -10.74 14.92
N VAL A 426 24.84 -11.36 15.27
CA VAL A 426 25.82 -11.89 14.29
C VAL A 426 25.17 -12.93 13.37
N ALA A 427 24.45 -13.90 13.94
CA ALA A 427 23.74 -14.93 13.18
C ALA A 427 22.71 -14.33 12.21
N TYR A 428 21.92 -13.34 12.69
CA TYR A 428 20.94 -12.67 11.87
C TYR A 428 21.57 -11.78 10.78
N LEU A 429 22.66 -11.07 11.05
CA LEU A 429 23.33 -10.25 10.03
C LEU A 429 23.97 -11.12 8.93
N HIS A 430 24.53 -12.28 9.27
CA HIS A 430 24.94 -13.27 8.27
C HIS A 430 23.76 -13.80 7.45
N TYR A 431 22.64 -14.15 8.09
CA TYR A 431 21.41 -14.56 7.40
C TYR A 431 20.90 -13.46 6.45
N ARG A 432 20.83 -12.22 6.93
CA ARG A 432 20.40 -11.02 6.21
C ARG A 432 21.25 -10.78 4.98
N HIS A 433 22.58 -10.80 5.11
CA HIS A 433 23.51 -10.61 4.00
C HIS A 433 23.41 -11.73 2.96
N ARG A 434 23.33 -13.01 3.38
CA ARG A 434 23.10 -14.14 2.45
C ARG A 434 21.77 -14.05 1.71
N ARG A 435 20.72 -13.57 2.38
CA ARG A 435 19.35 -13.52 1.85
C ARG A 435 19.09 -12.30 0.96
N TRP A 436 19.81 -11.21 1.21
CA TRP A 436 19.74 -9.91 0.54
C TRP A 436 21.14 -9.24 0.54
N PRO A 437 22.07 -9.64 -0.36
CA PRO A 437 23.42 -9.08 -0.37
C PRO A 437 23.42 -7.58 -0.72
N ASP A 438 22.61 -7.18 -1.71
CA ASP A 438 22.61 -5.83 -2.29
C ASP A 438 21.63 -4.85 -1.58
N THR A 439 21.36 -5.02 -0.27
CA THR A 439 20.37 -4.20 0.45
C THR A 439 21.01 -3.09 1.29
N GLY A 440 21.00 -1.85 0.80
CA GLY A 440 21.32 -0.66 1.62
C GLY A 440 20.13 -0.09 2.39
N ASN A 441 19.14 -0.91 2.73
CA ASN A 441 18.26 -0.56 3.86
C ASN A 441 19.12 -0.56 5.14
N GLN A 442 19.13 0.55 5.89
CA GLN A 442 19.94 0.69 7.11
C GLN A 442 19.29 0.03 8.34
N HIS A 443 17.99 -0.30 8.31
CA HIS A 443 17.37 -1.03 9.41
C HIS A 443 17.91 -2.46 9.48
N ILE A 444 18.14 -2.94 10.70
CA ILE A 444 18.61 -4.31 10.94
C ILE A 444 17.57 -5.30 10.42
N LEU A 445 16.36 -5.27 10.99
CA LEU A 445 15.29 -6.21 10.69
C LEU A 445 14.61 -5.90 9.34
N LEU A 446 14.66 -6.86 8.43
CA LEU A 446 14.01 -6.80 7.12
C LEU A 446 12.79 -7.72 7.04
N THR A 447 11.72 -7.26 6.37
CA THR A 447 10.53 -8.08 6.12
C THR A 447 10.77 -9.09 5.00
N PRO A 448 10.35 -10.37 5.12
CA PRO A 448 10.60 -11.40 4.10
C PRO A 448 9.99 -11.11 2.71
N HIS A 449 8.94 -10.28 2.65
CA HIS A 449 8.13 -10.03 1.45
C HIS A 449 8.70 -8.90 0.57
N ARG A 450 9.86 -9.21 -0.04
CA ARG A 450 10.80 -8.28 -0.71
C ARG A 450 11.42 -7.29 0.28
N PRO A 451 12.70 -6.90 0.10
CA PRO A 451 13.17 -5.69 0.74
C PRO A 451 12.30 -4.55 0.19
N ARG A 452 11.51 -3.91 1.07
CA ARG A 452 11.05 -2.55 0.79
C ARG A 452 12.29 -1.69 0.85
N THR A 453 12.92 -1.57 -0.31
CA THR A 453 13.98 -0.61 -0.61
C THR A 453 13.51 0.74 -0.05
N ARG A 454 14.37 1.45 0.70
CA ARG A 454 13.98 2.51 1.66
C ARG A 454 12.78 3.33 1.16
N THR A 455 11.60 3.14 1.77
CA THR A 455 10.48 4.06 1.49
C THR A 455 10.85 5.38 2.15
N GLY A 456 10.76 6.49 1.44
CA GLY A 456 10.87 7.82 2.04
C GLY A 456 9.75 8.05 3.05
N GLN A 457 9.94 7.61 4.30
CA GLN A 457 9.04 7.87 5.43
C GLN A 457 9.62 8.96 6.34
N ARG A 458 9.77 10.16 5.77
CA ARG A 458 9.13 11.30 6.40
C ARG A 458 7.74 11.40 5.78
N LEU A 459 6.72 11.43 6.66
CA LEU A 459 5.28 11.39 6.35
C LEU A 459 4.74 10.01 5.89
N LEU A 460 3.51 9.72 6.31
CA LEU A 460 2.67 8.57 5.92
C LEU A 460 3.13 7.13 6.27
N ALA A 461 2.99 6.74 7.56
CA ALA A 461 2.32 5.49 7.91
C ALA A 461 1.87 5.40 9.38
N HIS A 462 0.55 5.47 9.58
CA HIS A 462 -0.11 4.72 10.65
C HIS A 462 -1.33 4.03 10.06
N GLN A 463 -1.20 2.75 9.72
CA GLN A 463 -2.31 1.90 9.35
C GLN A 463 -2.04 0.48 9.86
N PRO A 464 -2.80 -0.01 10.87
CA PRO A 464 -2.56 -1.33 11.44
C PRO A 464 -3.17 -2.43 10.56
N LEU A 465 -2.32 -3.35 10.09
CA LEU A 465 -2.77 -4.64 9.56
C LEU A 465 -3.34 -5.49 10.72
N ARG A 466 -4.67 -5.62 10.78
CA ARG A 466 -5.34 -6.69 11.53
C ARG A 466 -5.87 -7.75 10.56
N ARG A 467 -5.30 -8.95 10.61
CA ARG A 467 -5.90 -10.19 10.06
C ARG A 467 -5.45 -11.38 10.91
N ALA A 468 -6.36 -11.89 11.75
CA ALA A 468 -6.52 -13.31 12.09
C ALA A 468 -7.60 -13.47 13.19
N ALA A 469 -8.82 -13.88 12.80
CA ALA A 469 -9.77 -14.69 13.56
C ALA A 469 -11.05 -14.87 12.73
N GLY A 470 -11.69 -16.05 12.81
CA GLY A 470 -13.01 -16.31 12.19
C GLY A 470 -12.96 -16.99 10.82
N HIS A 471 -12.84 -18.32 10.80
CA HIS A 471 -13.26 -19.11 9.64
C HIS A 471 -14.76 -19.38 9.72
N SER A 472 -15.52 -18.98 8.69
CA SER A 472 -16.89 -19.42 8.47
C SER A 472 -17.13 -19.56 6.97
N ARG A 473 -17.40 -20.80 6.52
CA ARG A 473 -17.72 -21.11 5.11
C ARG A 473 -19.13 -20.61 4.77
N PRO A 474 -19.35 -20.06 3.57
CA PRO A 474 -20.62 -20.18 2.86
C PRO A 474 -20.53 -21.23 1.74
N ALA A 475 -21.60 -22.01 1.57
CA ALA A 475 -21.78 -22.95 0.47
C ALA A 475 -22.20 -22.22 -0.84
N PRO A 476 -22.08 -22.86 -2.04
CA PRO A 476 -22.17 -22.15 -3.30
C PRO A 476 -23.62 -21.87 -3.73
N ARG A 477 -23.84 -20.73 -4.41
CA ARG A 477 -25.04 -20.50 -5.23
C ARG A 477 -24.66 -20.59 -6.71
N GLY A 478 -25.51 -21.26 -7.47
CA GLY A 478 -25.25 -21.63 -8.86
C GLY A 478 -25.28 -20.45 -9.83
N SER A 479 -24.57 -20.63 -10.94
CA SER A 479 -24.65 -19.84 -12.15
C SER A 479 -26.05 -19.90 -12.79
N HIS A 480 -26.60 -18.76 -13.19
CA HIS A 480 -27.51 -18.67 -14.34
C HIS A 480 -27.11 -17.48 -15.22
N SER A 481 -27.32 -17.64 -16.52
CA SER A 481 -26.79 -16.80 -17.60
C SER A 481 -27.86 -15.93 -18.24
N GLY A 482 -27.43 -14.87 -18.93
CA GLY A 482 -28.12 -14.42 -20.14
C GLY A 482 -28.59 -12.96 -20.19
N GLY A 483 -27.98 -12.21 -21.11
CA GLY A 483 -28.67 -11.38 -22.10
C GLY A 483 -29.62 -10.27 -21.62
N GLY A 484 -29.18 -9.02 -21.74
CA GLY A 484 -30.11 -7.89 -21.79
C GLY A 484 -30.59 -7.61 -23.22
N ALA A 485 -31.83 -7.15 -23.37
CA ALA A 485 -32.31 -6.44 -24.56
C ALA A 485 -33.48 -5.52 -24.18
N SER A 486 -33.36 -4.24 -24.53
CA SER A 486 -34.44 -3.25 -24.47
C SER A 486 -35.03 -3.05 -25.87
N CYS A 487 -36.36 -3.06 -26.03
CA CYS A 487 -37.10 -2.04 -26.79
C CYS A 487 -38.62 -2.29 -26.89
N GLN A 488 -39.39 -1.31 -26.40
CA GLN A 488 -40.63 -0.73 -26.98
C GLN A 488 -41.53 -1.60 -27.91
N ARG A 489 -42.82 -1.78 -27.56
CA ARG A 489 -43.94 -0.92 -28.03
C ARG A 489 -45.36 -1.43 -27.65
N ARG A 490 -46.12 -0.53 -27.03
CA ARG A 490 -47.59 -0.28 -27.09
C ARG A 490 -48.63 -1.29 -26.50
N PRO A 491 -49.87 -0.82 -26.20
CA PRO A 491 -50.77 -1.46 -25.22
C PRO A 491 -52.22 -1.75 -25.70
N ALA A 492 -52.91 -2.62 -24.96
CA ALA A 492 -54.37 -2.84 -24.84
C ALA A 492 -54.59 -4.08 -23.93
N ALA A 493 -55.71 -4.38 -23.27
CA ALA A 493 -56.88 -3.64 -22.78
C ALA A 493 -57.65 -4.57 -21.79
N HIS A 494 -58.78 -4.12 -21.21
CA HIS A 494 -59.71 -4.86 -20.32
C HIS A 494 -59.17 -5.27 -18.93
N ARG A 495 -59.69 -4.70 -17.82
CA ARG A 495 -61.03 -4.87 -17.20
C ARG A 495 -61.34 -6.31 -16.77
N ARG A 496 -61.30 -6.56 -15.45
CA ARG A 496 -62.52 -6.66 -14.60
C ARG A 496 -62.19 -6.77 -13.11
N ASP A 497 -62.97 -6.08 -12.29
CA ASP A 497 -63.08 -6.28 -10.84
C ASP A 497 -63.66 -7.66 -10.50
N VAL A 498 -63.27 -8.21 -9.33
CA VAL A 498 -64.22 -8.68 -8.30
C VAL A 498 -63.63 -8.35 -6.92
N ARG A 499 -64.50 -7.96 -5.98
CA ARG A 499 -64.16 -7.46 -4.63
C ARG A 499 -64.82 -8.34 -3.57
N ALA A 500 -64.19 -8.42 -2.39
CA ALA A 500 -64.76 -8.75 -1.07
C ALA A 500 -65.13 -10.22 -0.73
N LEU A 501 -64.61 -10.68 0.44
CA LEU A 501 -65.34 -11.08 1.67
C LEU A 501 -64.29 -11.74 2.62
N ARG A 502 -63.82 -11.14 3.73
CA ARG A 502 -64.40 -10.87 5.07
C ARG A 502 -64.82 -12.11 5.91
N GLN A 503 -64.15 -12.25 7.07
CA GLN A 503 -64.59 -12.92 8.33
C GLN A 503 -64.71 -14.48 8.26
N ALA A 504 -64.30 -15.30 9.24
CA ALA A 504 -64.35 -15.17 10.70
C ALA A 504 -63.38 -16.12 11.46
N ARG A 505 -63.23 -15.89 12.77
CA ARG A 505 -62.70 -16.81 13.82
C ARG A 505 -63.88 -17.68 14.36
N PRO A 506 -63.71 -18.84 15.03
CA PRO A 506 -63.09 -18.92 16.37
C PRO A 506 -62.32 -20.24 16.67
N ALA A 507 -62.21 -20.62 17.96
CA ALA A 507 -61.20 -21.54 18.53
C ALA A 507 -61.77 -22.76 19.26
N LEU A 508 -60.89 -23.74 19.53
CA LEU A 508 -60.95 -24.89 20.47
C LEU A 508 -59.45 -25.26 20.75
N ARG A 509 -58.86 -25.46 21.95
CA ARG A 509 -59.24 -26.08 23.27
C ARG A 509 -59.67 -27.55 23.11
N GLN A 510 -59.35 -28.54 23.96
CA GLN A 510 -58.59 -28.71 25.22
C GLN A 510 -58.34 -30.25 25.40
N ASP A 511 -57.52 -30.85 26.28
CA ASP A 511 -56.51 -30.49 27.31
C ASP A 511 -55.60 -31.74 27.58
N CYS A 512 -54.63 -31.70 28.52
CA CYS A 512 -54.35 -32.75 29.55
C CYS A 512 -52.97 -32.62 30.26
N LEU A 513 -53.00 -32.16 31.53
CA LEU A 513 -52.47 -32.80 32.77
C LEU A 513 -50.97 -33.20 32.90
N ALA A 514 -50.28 -33.12 34.06
CA ALA A 514 -50.54 -32.47 35.37
C ALA A 514 -49.27 -32.45 36.27
N GLY A 515 -49.20 -31.49 37.20
CA GLY A 515 -48.39 -31.47 38.44
C GLY A 515 -46.84 -31.46 38.35
N ALA A 516 -46.06 -31.10 39.38
CA ALA A 516 -46.20 -30.26 40.59
C ALA A 516 -44.85 -30.34 41.37
N LEU A 517 -44.61 -29.41 42.31
CA LEU A 517 -43.59 -29.44 43.39
C LEU A 517 -42.09 -29.08 43.10
N ARG A 518 -41.66 -27.99 43.75
CA ARG A 518 -40.33 -27.75 44.38
C ARG A 518 -40.29 -28.49 45.75
N PRO A 519 -39.17 -28.65 46.53
CA PRO A 519 -38.05 -27.69 46.68
C PRO A 519 -36.63 -28.21 47.11
N ALA A 520 -35.71 -27.26 47.29
CA ALA A 520 -34.72 -27.08 48.39
C ALA A 520 -33.66 -28.15 48.85
N ILE A 521 -32.40 -27.67 48.89
CA ILE A 521 -31.43 -27.63 50.03
C ILE A 521 -30.87 -28.95 50.64
N THR A 522 -29.53 -29.06 50.60
CA THR A 522 -28.55 -29.39 51.69
C THR A 522 -27.18 -29.45 51.01
N ARG A 523 -26.06 -28.84 51.41
CA ARG A 523 -25.44 -28.45 52.71
C ARG A 523 -25.04 -29.63 53.59
N HIS A 524 -23.76 -29.98 53.53
CA HIS A 524 -23.00 -30.52 54.66
C HIS A 524 -21.58 -29.92 54.68
N GLU A 525 -21.23 -29.34 55.83
CA GLU A 525 -19.88 -28.86 56.20
C GLU A 525 -19.24 -29.85 57.20
N VAL A 526 -18.08 -29.46 57.77
CA VAL A 526 -17.27 -30.17 58.79
C VAL A 526 -16.44 -31.31 58.18
N GLY A 527 -15.13 -31.46 58.39
CA GLY A 527 -14.08 -30.81 59.21
C GLY A 527 -12.76 -31.60 58.97
N THR A 528 -11.57 -31.37 59.54
CA THR A 528 -11.12 -30.49 60.63
C THR A 528 -9.57 -30.36 60.57
N ALA A 529 -9.02 -29.21 60.96
CA ALA A 529 -7.70 -28.96 61.61
C ALA A 529 -6.38 -29.75 61.30
N LEU A 530 -5.34 -28.97 60.91
CA LEU A 530 -3.93 -28.97 61.41
C LEU A 530 -2.96 -30.17 61.11
N PRO A 531 -1.62 -30.04 61.28
CA PRO A 531 -0.70 -28.91 60.97
C PRO A 531 0.73 -29.30 60.47
N MET A 532 1.63 -28.30 60.36
CA MET A 532 3.12 -28.37 60.30
C MET A 532 3.75 -29.00 59.03
N SER A 533 4.66 -28.33 58.31
CA SER A 533 5.98 -27.99 58.84
C SER A 533 6.80 -27.06 57.91
N ARG A 534 7.79 -26.45 58.54
CA ARG A 534 8.83 -25.54 58.04
C ARG A 534 9.65 -26.10 56.86
N GLY A 535 10.01 -25.23 55.92
CA GLY A 535 11.11 -25.45 54.96
C GLY A 535 11.57 -24.13 54.35
N ARG A 536 12.79 -23.69 54.66
CA ARG A 536 13.44 -22.56 53.96
C ARG A 536 13.94 -23.07 52.60
N TRP A 537 13.80 -22.28 51.55
CA TRP A 537 14.90 -21.57 50.85
C TRP A 537 14.32 -20.56 49.85
#